data_AF-A0A5B1QZU3-F1
#
_entry.id   AF-A0A5B1QZU3-F1
#
_cell.length_a   1.000
_cell.length_b   1.000
_cell.length_c   1.000
_cell.angle_alpha   90.00
_cell.angle_beta   90.00
_cell.angle_gamma   90.00
#
_symmetry.space_group_name_H-M   'P 1'
#
loop_
_entity.id
_entity.type
_entity.pdbx_description
1 polymer ?
#
loop_
_entity_poly.entity_id
_entity_poly.type
_entity_poly.pdbx_seq_one_letter_code
_entity_poly.pdbx_strand_id
1 'polypeptide(L)'
;MSDVEHLESYRAADSEYLVRRGMTKGYELLSVLTPPVYAAFVLTRRGRIQFSINRLLRATWIGGAAGVATGGAFEYVRSANSRPDNLRSRRIRDAYDVASLRADDHSTIGGILGATLVPALFWKRGRAVHLVLGGAGLGSAVGLFAHFGRSLAGDNPPKRTSIPIQTPDSD
;
A
#
# COMPACT_ATOMS: atom_id res chain seq x y z
N MET A 1 30.17 10.67 21.94
CA MET A 1 28.78 10.80 21.44
C MET A 1 28.05 9.55 21.90
N SER A 2 26.93 9.70 22.58
CA SER A 2 26.20 8.55 23.16
C SER A 2 25.31 7.88 22.11
N ASP A 3 25.01 6.58 22.23
CA ASP A 3 24.18 5.84 21.26
C ASP A 3 22.80 6.48 21.04
N VAL A 4 22.26 7.11 22.09
CA VAL A 4 20.99 7.86 22.05
C VAL A 4 21.07 9.04 21.08
N GLU A 5 22.19 9.77 21.09
CA GLU A 5 22.44 10.93 20.23
C GLU A 5 22.50 10.54 18.74
N HIS A 6 23.06 9.36 18.45
CA HIS A 6 23.05 8.77 17.11
C HIS A 6 21.62 8.42 16.67
N LEU A 7 20.81 7.80 17.51
CA LEU A 7 19.44 7.40 17.17
C LEU A 7 18.52 8.60 16.98
N GLU A 8 18.71 9.68 17.74
CA GLU A 8 17.97 10.93 17.51
C GLU A 8 18.31 11.57 16.17
N SER A 9 19.58 11.51 15.74
CA SER A 9 20.00 12.04 14.43
C SER A 9 19.32 11.34 13.25
N TYR A 10 18.96 10.06 13.39
CA TYR A 10 18.27 9.28 12.35
C TYR A 10 16.75 9.32 12.44
N ARG A 11 16.18 9.89 13.52
CA ARG A 11 14.74 9.88 13.79
C ARG A 11 13.91 10.41 12.61
N ALA A 12 14.33 11.52 12.02
CA ALA A 12 13.62 12.14 10.90
C ALA A 12 13.56 11.19 9.68
N ALA A 13 14.70 10.62 9.29
CA ALA A 13 14.80 9.70 8.17
C ALA A 13 14.01 8.40 8.40
N ASP A 14 14.07 7.85 9.61
CA ASP A 14 13.31 6.64 9.95
C ASP A 14 11.79 6.90 9.95
N SER A 15 11.36 8.06 10.46
CA SER A 15 9.95 8.47 10.42
C SER A 15 9.46 8.71 8.99
N GLU A 16 10.27 9.36 8.14
CA GLU A 16 9.92 9.61 6.74
C GLU A 16 9.75 8.30 5.95
N TYR A 17 10.66 7.35 6.15
CA TYR A 17 10.56 6.02 5.54
C TYR A 17 9.25 5.34 5.91
N LEU A 18 8.92 5.33 7.22
CA LEU A 18 7.71 4.71 7.71
C LEU A 18 6.45 5.41 7.16
N VAL A 19 6.43 6.74 7.14
CA VAL A 19 5.31 7.52 6.57
C VAL A 19 5.11 7.19 5.09
N ARG A 20 6.17 7.17 4.28
CA ARG A 20 6.10 6.80 2.87
C ARG A 20 5.57 5.37 2.69
N ARG A 21 6.01 4.44 3.53
CA ARG A 21 5.49 3.08 3.50
C ARG A 21 4.01 3.00 3.91
N GLY A 22 3.62 3.77 4.93
CA GLY A 22 2.23 3.91 5.35
C GLY A 22 1.33 4.45 4.23
N MET A 23 1.82 5.42 3.45
CA MET A 23 1.13 5.94 2.27
C MET A 23 0.90 4.85 1.21
N THR A 24 1.93 4.08 0.85
CA THR A 24 1.82 2.98 -0.12
C THR A 24 0.83 1.92 0.37
N LYS A 25 0.94 1.50 1.64
CA LYS A 25 0.06 0.51 2.23
C LYS A 25 -1.40 0.98 2.33
N GLY A 26 -1.60 2.27 2.61
CA GLY A 26 -2.92 2.87 2.61
C GLY A 26 -3.55 2.90 1.22
N TYR A 27 -2.77 3.24 0.19
CA TYR A 27 -3.22 3.18 -1.21
C TYR A 27 -3.62 1.76 -1.61
N GLU A 28 -2.78 0.77 -1.32
CA GLU A 28 -3.03 -0.64 -1.57
C GLU A 28 -4.33 -1.12 -0.94
N LEU A 29 -4.47 -0.88 0.37
CA LEU A 29 -5.63 -1.31 1.14
C LEU A 29 -6.92 -0.70 0.59
N LEU A 30 -6.96 0.62 0.38
CA LEU A 30 -8.17 1.26 -0.13
C LEU A 30 -8.41 1.00 -1.61
N SER A 31 -7.38 0.70 -2.40
CA SER A 31 -7.57 0.24 -3.78
C SER A 31 -8.24 -1.14 -3.84
N VAL A 32 -7.95 -2.02 -2.87
CA VAL A 32 -8.63 -3.31 -2.71
C VAL A 32 -10.06 -3.14 -2.18
N LEU A 33 -10.25 -2.30 -1.15
CA LEU A 33 -11.55 -2.19 -0.45
C LEU A 33 -12.56 -1.29 -1.17
N THR A 34 -12.12 -0.21 -1.81
CA THR A 34 -13.05 0.78 -2.36
C THR A 34 -13.96 0.22 -3.47
N PRO A 35 -13.47 -0.58 -4.45
CA PRO A 35 -14.32 -1.15 -5.48
C PRO A 35 -15.48 -2.01 -4.93
N PRO A 36 -15.26 -3.03 -4.07
CA PRO A 36 -16.36 -3.83 -3.52
C PRO A 36 -17.27 -3.04 -2.59
N VAL A 37 -16.72 -2.14 -1.75
CA VAL A 37 -17.52 -1.28 -0.86
C VAL A 37 -18.42 -0.36 -1.67
N TYR A 38 -17.89 0.30 -2.71
CA TYR A 38 -18.67 1.16 -3.59
C TYR A 38 -19.73 0.36 -4.36
N ALA A 39 -19.38 -0.82 -4.89
CA ALA A 39 -20.33 -1.68 -5.58
C ALA A 39 -21.47 -2.12 -4.66
N ALA A 40 -21.16 -2.59 -3.45
CA ALA A 40 -22.15 -2.98 -2.45
C ALA A 40 -23.05 -1.80 -2.07
N PHE A 41 -22.47 -0.61 -1.84
CA PHE A 41 -23.23 0.60 -1.53
C PHE A 41 -24.20 0.99 -2.64
N VAL A 42 -23.74 1.02 -3.90
CA VAL A 42 -24.60 1.39 -5.04
C VAL A 42 -25.70 0.36 -5.26
N LEU A 43 -25.37 -0.94 -5.21
CA LEU A 43 -26.34 -2.00 -5.44
C LEU A 43 -27.44 -2.03 -4.36
N THR A 44 -27.07 -1.82 -3.09
CA THR A 44 -28.03 -1.83 -1.97
C THR A 44 -28.86 -0.55 -1.86
N ARG A 45 -28.28 0.63 -2.15
CA ARG A 45 -28.94 1.92 -1.90
C ARG A 45 -29.53 2.58 -3.15
N ARG A 46 -28.98 2.33 -4.34
CA ARG A 46 -29.33 3.07 -5.57
C ARG A 46 -29.76 2.17 -6.74
N GLY A 47 -29.64 0.85 -6.59
CA GLY A 47 -29.99 -0.13 -7.61
C GLY A 47 -29.01 -0.20 -8.78
N ARG A 48 -29.18 -1.24 -9.61
CA ARG A 48 -28.25 -1.59 -10.72
C ARG A 48 -28.16 -0.51 -11.80
N ILE A 49 -29.22 0.25 -12.02
CA ILE A 49 -29.31 1.29 -13.08
C ILE A 49 -28.29 2.41 -12.85
N GLN A 50 -27.90 2.67 -11.60
CA GLN A 50 -26.95 3.73 -11.25
C GLN A 50 -25.49 3.26 -11.24
N PHE A 51 -25.23 1.98 -11.52
CA PHE A 51 -23.88 1.43 -11.60
C PHE A 51 -23.24 1.79 -12.94
N SER A 52 -22.09 2.45 -12.89
CA SER A 52 -21.33 2.88 -14.07
C SER A 52 -19.84 2.69 -13.82
N ILE A 53 -19.13 2.20 -14.82
CA ILE A 53 -17.67 2.02 -14.81
C ILE A 53 -16.96 3.33 -14.47
N ASN A 54 -17.41 4.46 -15.06
CA ASN A 54 -16.83 5.77 -14.77
C ASN A 54 -16.94 6.15 -13.28
N ARG A 55 -18.06 5.82 -12.63
CA ARG A 55 -18.25 6.13 -11.20
C ARG A 55 -17.48 5.18 -10.30
N LEU A 56 -17.45 3.89 -10.65
CA LEU A 56 -16.65 2.89 -9.93
C LEU A 56 -15.18 3.29 -9.95
N LEU A 57 -14.62 3.54 -11.14
CA LEU A 57 -13.21 3.91 -11.29
C LEU A 57 -12.88 5.24 -10.63
N ARG A 58 -13.80 6.21 -10.68
CA ARG A 58 -13.69 7.45 -9.91
C ARG A 58 -13.61 7.18 -8.41
N ALA A 59 -14.52 6.35 -7.88
CA ALA A 59 -14.52 5.98 -6.48
C ALA A 59 -13.21 5.28 -6.13
N THR A 60 -12.73 4.34 -6.94
CA THR A 60 -11.47 3.61 -6.71
C THR A 60 -10.27 4.53 -6.57
N TRP A 61 -10.04 5.46 -7.51
CA TRP A 61 -8.84 6.31 -7.40
C TRP A 61 -8.96 7.36 -6.29
N ILE A 62 -10.16 7.88 -6.04
CA ILE A 62 -10.39 8.77 -4.88
C ILE A 62 -10.16 8.01 -3.58
N GLY A 63 -10.64 6.76 -3.50
CA GLY A 63 -10.39 5.87 -2.36
C GLY A 63 -8.91 5.57 -2.19
N GLY A 64 -8.19 5.25 -3.27
CA GLY A 64 -6.74 5.07 -3.23
C GLY A 64 -6.00 6.34 -2.75
N ALA A 65 -6.35 7.51 -3.29
CA ALA A 65 -5.77 8.79 -2.87
C ALA A 65 -6.09 9.14 -1.41
N ALA A 66 -7.31 8.86 -0.96
CA ALA A 66 -7.66 8.95 0.45
C ALA A 66 -6.76 8.00 1.26
N GLY A 67 -6.53 6.77 0.77
CA GLY A 67 -5.68 5.77 1.42
C GLY A 67 -4.25 6.23 1.62
N VAL A 68 -3.67 6.89 0.62
CA VAL A 68 -2.36 7.55 0.73
C VAL A 68 -2.35 8.53 1.89
N ALA A 69 -3.32 9.44 1.94
CA ALA A 69 -3.40 10.47 2.96
C ALA A 69 -3.61 9.86 4.36
N THR A 70 -4.58 8.95 4.52
CA THR A 70 -4.87 8.33 5.82
C THR A 70 -3.73 7.44 6.29
N GLY A 71 -3.10 6.66 5.41
CA GLY A 71 -1.96 5.81 5.73
C GLY A 71 -0.74 6.59 6.16
N GLY A 72 -0.41 7.68 5.44
CA GLY A 72 0.67 8.59 5.81
C GLY A 72 0.40 9.32 7.13
N ALA A 73 -0.82 9.84 7.32
CA ALA A 73 -1.21 10.53 8.55
C ALA A 73 -1.19 9.58 9.76
N PHE A 74 -1.72 8.37 9.61
CA PHE A 74 -1.70 7.35 10.66
C PHE A 74 -0.27 7.02 11.09
N GLU A 75 0.62 6.77 10.12
CA GLU A 75 1.99 6.42 10.43
C GLU A 75 2.81 7.61 10.93
N TYR A 76 2.47 8.83 10.51
CA TYR A 76 3.06 10.06 11.06
C TYR A 76 2.70 10.22 12.55
N VAL A 77 1.42 10.13 12.90
CA VAL A 77 0.97 10.21 14.31
C VAL A 77 1.59 9.09 15.13
N ARG A 78 1.66 7.88 14.59
CA ARG A 78 2.32 6.75 15.24
C ARG A 78 3.81 7.01 15.45
N SER A 79 4.49 7.57 14.46
CA SER A 79 5.93 7.83 14.51
C SER A 79 6.28 9.00 15.45
N ALA A 80 5.45 10.04 15.48
CA ALA A 80 5.59 11.18 16.38
C ALA A 80 5.56 10.75 17.85
N ASN A 81 4.72 9.77 18.19
CA ASN A 81 4.56 9.24 19.55
C ASN A 81 5.50 8.07 19.90
N SER A 82 6.42 7.69 19.00
CA SER A 82 7.34 6.57 19.21
C SER A 82 8.73 7.02 19.68
N ARG A 83 9.44 6.14 20.40
CA ARG A 83 10.86 6.30 20.75
C ARG A 83 11.76 6.03 19.53
N PRO A 84 12.93 6.68 19.42
CA PRO A 84 13.82 6.55 18.26
C PRO A 84 14.28 5.10 18.04
N ASP A 85 14.57 4.34 19.11
CA ASP A 85 14.97 2.92 19.03
C ASP A 85 13.89 2.04 18.40
N ASN A 86 12.62 2.35 18.70
CA ASN A 86 11.47 1.64 18.15
C ASN A 86 11.30 1.99 16.67
N LEU A 87 11.44 3.26 16.29
CA LEU A 87 11.40 3.69 14.88
C LEU A 87 12.46 2.97 14.06
N ARG A 88 13.69 2.92 14.58
CA ARG A 88 14.80 2.22 13.92
C ARG A 88 14.52 0.74 13.76
N SER A 89 14.11 0.07 14.84
CA SER A 89 13.78 -1.36 14.83
C SER A 89 12.66 -1.69 13.85
N ARG A 90 11.62 -0.84 13.78
CA ARG A 90 10.50 -0.99 12.84
C ARG A 90 10.95 -0.79 11.40
N ARG A 91 11.72 0.27 11.12
CA ARG A 91 12.26 0.51 9.80
C ARG A 91 13.09 -0.68 9.31
N ILE A 92 14.01 -1.19 10.13
CA ILE A 92 14.85 -2.32 9.76
C ILE A 92 13.96 -3.54 9.49
N ARG A 93 13.00 -3.84 10.38
CA ARG A 93 12.07 -4.95 10.18
C ARG A 93 11.30 -4.84 8.87
N ASP A 94 10.76 -3.66 8.57
CA ASP A 94 9.98 -3.42 7.37
C ASP A 94 10.88 -3.49 6.11
N ALA A 95 12.08 -2.92 6.17
CA ALA A 95 13.06 -2.94 5.08
C ALA A 95 13.51 -4.37 4.71
N TYR A 96 13.54 -5.30 5.68
CA TYR A 96 13.88 -6.70 5.45
C TYR A 96 12.67 -7.64 5.39
N ASP A 97 11.44 -7.11 5.38
CA ASP A 97 10.24 -7.92 5.14
C ASP A 97 10.08 -8.18 3.62
N VAL A 98 10.77 -9.20 3.15
CA VAL A 98 10.81 -9.63 1.75
C VAL A 98 9.42 -10.03 1.22
N ALA A 99 8.57 -10.56 2.10
CA ALA A 99 7.20 -10.92 1.73
C ALA A 99 6.37 -9.67 1.42
N SER A 100 6.42 -8.67 2.31
CA SER A 100 5.76 -7.39 2.06
C SER A 100 6.31 -6.69 0.83
N LEU A 101 7.63 -6.69 0.61
CA LEU A 101 8.23 -6.06 -0.58
C LEU A 101 7.74 -6.71 -1.87
N ARG A 102 7.67 -8.04 -1.92
CA ARG A 102 7.13 -8.74 -3.09
C ARG A 102 5.65 -8.45 -3.32
N ALA A 103 4.86 -8.29 -2.25
CA ALA A 103 3.47 -7.87 -2.37
C ALA A 103 3.36 -6.48 -3.02
N ASP A 104 4.22 -5.54 -2.60
CA ASP A 104 4.29 -4.17 -3.13
C ASP A 104 4.70 -4.17 -4.61
N ASP A 105 5.63 -5.04 -4.99
CA ASP A 105 6.05 -5.20 -6.39
C ASP A 105 4.89 -5.68 -7.27
N HIS A 106 4.16 -6.72 -6.82
CA HIS A 106 3.00 -7.22 -7.55
C HIS A 106 1.90 -6.16 -7.66
N SER A 107 1.64 -5.43 -6.58
CA SER A 107 0.72 -4.30 -6.54
C SER A 107 1.12 -3.19 -7.52
N THR A 108 2.41 -2.86 -7.58
CA THR A 108 2.93 -1.81 -8.47
C THR A 108 2.84 -2.23 -9.93
N ILE A 109 3.29 -3.45 -10.26
CA ILE A 109 3.19 -4.02 -11.61
C ILE A 109 1.72 -4.08 -12.04
N GLY A 110 0.86 -4.62 -11.16
CA GLY A 110 -0.57 -4.68 -11.39
C GLY A 110 -1.16 -3.30 -11.66
N GLY A 111 -0.75 -2.29 -10.88
CA GLY A 111 -1.19 -0.90 -11.06
C GLY A 111 -0.78 -0.31 -12.40
N ILE A 112 0.45 -0.50 -12.85
CA ILE A 112 0.93 -0.04 -14.16
C ILE A 112 0.15 -0.73 -15.29
N LEU A 113 -0.06 -2.04 -15.19
CA LEU A 113 -0.86 -2.80 -16.15
C LEU A 113 -2.31 -2.34 -16.16
N GLY A 114 -2.91 -2.11 -14.99
CA GLY A 114 -4.28 -1.60 -14.87
C GLY A 114 -4.43 -0.20 -15.45
N ALA A 115 -3.47 0.69 -15.20
CA ALA A 115 -3.45 2.07 -15.70
C ALA A 115 -3.39 2.16 -17.23
N THR A 116 -2.89 1.11 -17.90
CA THR A 116 -2.77 1.05 -19.37
C THR A 116 -3.90 0.23 -20.00
N LEU A 117 -4.22 -0.94 -19.43
CA LEU A 117 -5.25 -1.84 -19.96
C LEU A 117 -6.67 -1.31 -19.74
N VAL A 118 -6.97 -0.69 -18.60
CA VAL A 118 -8.33 -0.20 -18.32
C VAL A 118 -8.73 0.91 -19.30
N PRO A 119 -7.91 1.93 -19.59
CA PRO A 119 -8.20 2.88 -20.66
C PRO A 119 -8.36 2.22 -22.02
N ALA A 120 -7.51 1.25 -22.37
CA ALA A 120 -7.58 0.55 -23.65
C ALA A 120 -8.92 -0.19 -23.84
N LEU A 121 -9.41 -0.87 -22.79
CA LEU A 121 -10.66 -1.63 -22.83
C LEU A 121 -11.91 -0.75 -22.69
N PHE A 122 -11.79 0.38 -22.00
CA PHE A 122 -12.94 1.21 -21.61
C PHE A 122 -12.88 2.65 -22.16
N TRP A 123 -12.16 2.87 -23.27
CA TRP A 123 -11.84 4.18 -23.88
C TRP A 123 -13.05 5.12 -24.14
N LYS A 124 -14.28 4.62 -24.13
CA LYS A 124 -15.51 5.43 -24.28
C LYS A 124 -16.49 5.32 -23.10
N ARG A 125 -16.11 4.61 -22.04
CA ARG A 125 -17.00 4.33 -20.88
C ARG A 125 -16.70 5.21 -19.66
N GLY A 126 -15.77 6.14 -19.76
CA GLY A 126 -15.42 7.09 -18.70
C GLY A 126 -14.44 8.16 -19.14
N ARG A 127 -14.13 9.09 -18.24
CA ARG A 127 -13.11 10.12 -18.47
C ARG A 127 -11.72 9.49 -18.35
N ALA A 128 -10.77 9.92 -19.20
CA ALA A 128 -9.41 9.38 -19.22
C ALA A 128 -8.75 9.32 -17.83
N VAL A 129 -8.88 10.39 -17.03
CA VAL A 129 -8.35 10.45 -15.66
C VAL A 129 -8.90 9.33 -14.78
N HIS A 130 -10.21 9.05 -14.85
CA HIS A 130 -10.80 7.97 -14.05
C HIS A 130 -10.36 6.60 -14.57
N LEU A 131 -10.23 6.44 -15.89
CA LEU A 131 -9.77 5.20 -16.50
C LEU A 131 -8.33 4.87 -16.08
N VAL A 132 -7.42 5.85 -16.16
CA VAL A 132 -6.00 5.67 -15.82
C VAL A 132 -5.83 5.48 -14.31
N LEU A 133 -6.30 6.43 -13.50
CA LEU A 133 -6.07 6.38 -12.05
C LEU A 133 -6.90 5.28 -11.38
N GLY A 134 -8.15 5.09 -11.82
CA GLY A 134 -9.00 4.02 -11.31
C GLY A 134 -8.51 2.66 -11.78
N GLY A 135 -7.97 2.59 -13.00
CA GLY A 135 -7.30 1.41 -13.52
C GLY A 135 -6.05 1.06 -12.73
N ALA A 136 -5.25 2.06 -12.35
CA ALA A 136 -4.10 1.86 -11.47
C ALA A 136 -4.52 1.26 -10.12
N GLY A 137 -5.58 1.79 -9.49
CA GLY A 137 -6.08 1.23 -8.23
C GLY A 137 -6.59 -0.21 -8.37
N LEU A 138 -7.42 -0.50 -9.38
CA LEU A 138 -7.88 -1.87 -9.63
C LEU A 138 -6.74 -2.82 -9.95
N GLY A 139 -5.78 -2.38 -10.75
CA GLY A 139 -4.59 -3.12 -11.10
C GLY A 139 -3.76 -3.48 -9.87
N SER A 140 -3.55 -2.53 -8.97
CA SER A 140 -2.84 -2.77 -7.70
C SER A 140 -3.55 -3.79 -6.82
N ALA A 141 -4.88 -3.72 -6.73
CA ALA A 141 -5.66 -4.73 -6.02
C ALA A 141 -5.49 -6.13 -6.63
N VAL A 142 -5.58 -6.25 -7.97
CA VAL A 142 -5.37 -7.52 -8.68
C VAL A 142 -3.95 -8.05 -8.46
N GLY A 143 -2.94 -7.18 -8.47
CA GLY A 143 -1.55 -7.53 -8.16
C GLY A 143 -1.40 -8.16 -6.77
N LEU A 144 -2.00 -7.55 -5.75
CA LEU A 144 -2.00 -8.10 -4.39
C LEU A 144 -2.69 -9.47 -4.32
N PHE A 145 -3.85 -9.62 -4.97
CA PHE A 145 -4.53 -10.91 -5.02
C PHE A 145 -3.69 -11.98 -5.73
N ALA A 146 -2.97 -11.61 -6.81
CA ALA A 146 -2.05 -12.53 -7.48
C ALA A 146 -0.91 -12.97 -6.55
N HIS A 147 -0.33 -12.04 -5.78
CA HIS A 147 0.70 -12.35 -4.79
C HIS A 147 0.19 -13.31 -3.71
N PHE A 148 -0.99 -13.04 -3.13
CA PHE A 148 -1.57 -13.91 -2.11
C PHE A 148 -1.99 -15.27 -2.67
N GLY A 149 -2.58 -15.30 -3.86
CA GLY A 149 -2.92 -16.56 -4.55
C GLY A 149 -1.68 -17.42 -4.80
N ARG A 150 -0.57 -16.80 -5.18
CA ARG A 150 0.71 -17.49 -5.40
C ARG A 150 1.34 -18.00 -4.10
N SER A 151 1.24 -17.23 -3.03
CA SER A 151 1.66 -17.64 -1.69
C SER A 151 0.83 -18.82 -1.18
N LEU A 152 -0.49 -18.81 -1.39
CA LEU A 152 -1.40 -19.92 -1.06
C LEU A 152 -1.12 -21.18 -1.88
N ALA A 153 -0.67 -21.02 -3.13
CA ALA A 153 -0.28 -22.12 -4.02
C ALA A 153 1.11 -22.74 -3.69
N GLY A 154 1.79 -22.23 -2.66
CA GLY A 154 3.04 -22.82 -2.15
C GLY A 154 4.32 -22.13 -2.63
N ASP A 155 4.24 -21.13 -3.51
CA ASP A 155 5.40 -20.28 -3.87
C ASP A 155 5.54 -19.16 -2.83
N ASN A 156 5.99 -19.55 -1.65
CA ASN A 156 6.15 -18.64 -0.52
C ASN A 156 7.41 -17.79 -0.68
N PRO A 157 7.36 -16.51 -0.28
CA PRO A 157 8.56 -15.68 -0.21
C PRO A 157 9.62 -16.31 0.70
N PRO A 158 10.92 -16.11 0.40
CA PRO A 158 12.00 -16.64 1.21
C PRO A 158 11.83 -16.22 2.68
N LYS A 159 12.11 -17.13 3.61
CA LYS A 159 12.02 -16.88 5.06
C LYS A 159 12.87 -15.65 5.41
N ARG A 160 12.37 -14.82 6.32
CA ARG A 160 13.04 -13.60 6.78
C ARG A 160 14.50 -13.90 7.06
N THR A 161 15.40 -13.21 6.37
CA THR A 161 16.80 -13.17 6.77
C THR A 161 16.84 -12.67 8.21
N SER A 162 17.42 -13.46 9.10
CA SER A 162 17.66 -13.05 10.49
C SER A 162 18.50 -11.79 10.45
N ILE A 163 17.91 -10.65 10.81
CA ILE A 163 18.65 -9.43 11.04
C ILE A 163 19.62 -9.76 12.19
N PRO A 164 20.95 -9.57 12.03
CA PRO A 164 21.86 -9.66 13.15
C PRO A 164 21.41 -8.60 14.16
N ILE A 165 20.80 -9.04 15.26
CA ILE A 165 20.68 -8.18 16.42
C ILE A 165 22.13 -8.04 16.87
N GLN A 166 22.71 -6.83 16.79
CA GLN A 166 23.90 -6.54 17.58
C GLN A 166 23.46 -6.70 19.03
N THR A 167 23.68 -7.88 19.59
CA THR A 167 23.78 -8.03 21.03
C THR A 167 24.90 -7.09 21.45
N PRO A 168 24.70 -6.16 22.38
CA PRO A 168 25.84 -5.45 22.95
C PRO A 168 26.77 -6.54 23.48
N ASP A 169 28.00 -6.55 22.98
CA ASP A 169 29.03 -7.47 23.45
C ASP A 169 29.07 -7.33 24.98
N SER A 170 28.63 -8.37 25.68
CA SER A 170 28.91 -8.49 27.10
C SER A 170 30.39 -8.80 27.20
N ASP A 171 31.14 -7.84 27.74
CA ASP A 171 32.54 -7.98 28.17
C ASP A 171 32.85 -9.35 28.80
#